data_AF-A0A0K1F3I3-F1
#
_entry.id   AF-A0A0K1F3I3-F1
#
_cell.length_a   1.000
_cell.length_b   1.000
_cell.length_c   1.000
_cell.angle_alpha   90.00
_cell.angle_beta   90.00
_cell.angle_gamma   90.00
#
_symmetry.space_group_name_H-M   'P 1'
#
loop_
_entity.id
_entity.type
_entity.pdbx_description
1 polymer ?
#
loop_
_entity_poly.entity_id
_entity_poly.type
_entity_poly.pdbx_seq_one_letter_code
_entity_poly.pdbx_strand_id
1 'polypeptide(L)'
;MGATAQAVIATAYTREAAKEHLGQVKSFFSIFVGTNQGTAAVLSMITQATNIAQNEKGSVQASNDKEMQDLINLLTRRIKKPDIGVAIKDQLSQYVDFYPGSQKVVATEKGGSPRTLSLSEYSFEYDGVTKTVTAKINKPATKDTTYVLSFDVHSNQTALDEWRSNPGYPDTGDLETDYADNKSSSGKEGFFSNAKAVGQITFDLGAGEQSVDYPFPKPVVQVFDNNNKGGIIKGHVTLFNQQLDAGKFTFGLYDCDDSADHNIKERHKFIDAGGLPVDVKNQSTDKDNGWFSFPTINYKEEGTYWYKIKQESIPGDLDGDQISASTKIKYDTHEALVKVMVTKEDGSFVARVEYDPKDYPDDASEEDKAAYFYNTYGVQGTYQ
;
A
#
# COMPACT_ATOMS: atom_id res chain seq x y z
N MET A 1 45.61 7.25 -59.00
CA MET A 1 45.24 5.85 -58.72
C MET A 1 46.53 5.03 -58.70
N GLY A 2 46.85 4.41 -57.58
CA GLY A 2 48.07 3.61 -57.43
C GLY A 2 48.16 3.00 -56.03
N ALA A 3 47.27 2.05 -55.74
CA ALA A 3 47.50 1.15 -54.60
C ALA A 3 48.62 0.19 -55.02
N THR A 4 49.77 0.25 -54.36
CA THR A 4 50.88 -0.68 -54.61
C THR A 4 50.44 -2.09 -54.22
N ALA A 5 50.85 -3.13 -54.95
CA ALA A 5 50.47 -4.52 -54.68
C ALA A 5 50.80 -4.97 -53.24
N GLN A 6 51.80 -4.35 -52.61
CA GLN A 6 52.13 -4.52 -51.19
C GLN A 6 51.00 -4.07 -50.25
N ALA A 7 50.27 -2.99 -50.57
CA ALA A 7 49.12 -2.55 -49.77
C ALA A 7 47.98 -3.56 -49.82
N VAL A 8 47.72 -4.20 -50.97
CA VAL A 8 46.65 -5.20 -51.13
C VAL A 8 46.99 -6.51 -50.41
N ILE A 9 48.23 -6.99 -50.51
CA ILE A 9 48.69 -8.21 -49.84
C ILE A 9 48.75 -8.01 -48.32
N ALA A 10 49.29 -6.89 -47.84
CA ALA A 10 49.29 -6.57 -46.42
C ALA A 10 47.86 -6.48 -45.87
N THR A 11 46.92 -5.88 -46.62
CA THR A 11 45.51 -5.81 -46.19
C THR A 11 44.87 -7.20 -46.09
N ALA A 12 45.14 -8.12 -47.03
CA ALA A 12 44.61 -9.48 -47.00
C ALA A 12 45.14 -10.30 -45.80
N TYR A 13 46.46 -10.30 -45.59
CA TYR A 13 47.08 -10.99 -44.44
C TYR A 13 46.64 -10.40 -43.11
N THR A 14 46.55 -9.07 -43.02
CA THR A 14 46.09 -8.41 -41.78
C THR A 14 44.60 -8.69 -41.53
N ARG A 15 43.81 -8.87 -42.58
CA ARG A 15 42.40 -9.28 -42.49
C ARG A 15 42.24 -10.71 -41.96
N GLU A 16 43.08 -11.62 -42.43
CA GLU A 16 43.10 -13.01 -42.00
C GLU A 16 43.58 -13.13 -40.56
N ALA A 17 44.70 -12.48 -40.21
CA ALA A 17 45.19 -12.40 -38.84
C ALA A 17 44.17 -11.76 -37.88
N ALA A 18 43.47 -10.71 -38.31
CA ALA A 18 42.41 -10.09 -37.51
C ALA A 18 41.19 -11.00 -37.32
N LYS A 19 40.92 -11.93 -38.25
CA LYS A 19 39.85 -12.93 -38.09
C LYS A 19 40.28 -14.08 -37.19
N GLU A 20 41.50 -14.59 -37.37
CA GLU A 20 41.98 -15.79 -36.68
C GLU A 20 42.53 -15.53 -35.28
N HIS A 21 43.23 -14.42 -35.07
CA HIS A 21 43.93 -14.15 -33.80
C HIS A 21 43.20 -13.17 -32.88
N LEU A 22 42.30 -12.32 -33.42
CA LEU A 22 41.47 -11.43 -32.60
C LEU A 22 40.09 -12.01 -32.29
N GLY A 23 39.76 -13.22 -32.77
CA GLY A 23 38.46 -13.86 -32.53
C GLY A 23 38.15 -14.19 -31.06
N GLN A 24 39.18 -14.25 -30.20
CA GLN A 24 39.02 -14.42 -28.74
C GLN A 24 38.91 -13.09 -27.99
N VAL A 25 39.07 -11.95 -28.67
CA VAL A 25 38.99 -10.62 -28.07
C VAL A 25 37.54 -10.17 -28.03
N LYS A 26 37.07 -9.74 -26.86
CA LYS A 26 35.67 -9.30 -26.67
C LYS A 26 35.34 -7.99 -27.37
N SER A 27 36.31 -7.07 -27.44
CA SER A 27 36.16 -5.73 -28.02
C SER A 27 37.47 -5.27 -28.68
N PHE A 28 37.40 -4.63 -29.85
CA PHE A 28 38.59 -4.17 -30.58
C PHE A 28 38.41 -2.76 -31.15
N PHE A 29 39.23 -1.82 -30.68
CA PHE A 29 39.21 -0.43 -31.10
C PHE A 29 40.56 -0.01 -31.64
N SER A 30 40.56 0.76 -32.73
CA SER A 30 41.79 1.23 -33.36
C SER A 30 41.87 2.74 -33.41
N ILE A 31 43.04 3.27 -33.09
CA ILE A 31 43.31 4.70 -33.03
C ILE A 31 44.40 5.02 -34.04
N PHE A 32 44.09 5.91 -34.98
CA PHE A 32 45.11 6.50 -35.83
C PHE A 32 45.44 7.92 -35.35
N VAL A 33 46.70 8.17 -35.02
CA VAL A 33 47.20 9.50 -34.66
C VAL A 33 48.00 10.04 -35.84
N GLY A 34 47.52 11.13 -36.43
CA GLY A 34 48.15 11.81 -37.56
C GLY A 34 47.19 12.22 -38.67
N THR A 35 47.74 12.82 -39.73
CA THR A 35 46.95 13.42 -40.82
C THR A 35 46.84 12.54 -42.07
N ASN A 36 47.53 11.39 -42.12
CA ASN A 36 47.53 10.52 -43.30
C ASN A 36 46.24 9.69 -43.41
N GLN A 37 45.31 10.15 -44.24
CA GLN A 37 44.02 9.51 -44.47
C GLN A 37 44.15 8.08 -45.05
N GLY A 38 45.19 7.79 -45.83
CA GLY A 38 45.40 6.46 -46.41
C GLY A 38 45.70 5.42 -45.33
N THR A 39 46.57 5.75 -44.39
CA THR A 39 46.92 4.86 -43.27
C THR A 39 45.76 4.73 -42.28
N ALA A 40 45.00 5.81 -42.02
CA ALA A 40 43.80 5.78 -41.21
C ALA A 40 42.72 4.83 -41.80
N ALA A 41 42.52 4.87 -43.11
CA ALA A 41 41.56 4.01 -43.81
C ALA A 41 41.94 2.52 -43.74
N VAL A 42 43.24 2.19 -43.86
CA VAL A 42 43.73 0.82 -43.70
C VAL A 42 43.45 0.31 -42.29
N LEU A 43 43.72 1.12 -41.27
CA LEU A 43 43.45 0.75 -39.88
C LEU A 43 41.95 0.53 -39.61
N SER A 44 41.09 1.39 -40.17
CA SER A 44 39.64 1.24 -40.10
C SER A 44 39.16 -0.07 -40.75
N MET A 45 39.69 -0.41 -41.93
CA MET A 45 39.37 -1.67 -42.62
C MET A 45 39.75 -2.90 -41.79
N ILE A 46 40.90 -2.87 -41.12
CA ILE A 46 41.34 -3.96 -40.22
C ILE A 46 40.35 -4.14 -39.08
N THR A 47 39.97 -3.04 -38.41
CA THR A 47 39.00 -3.05 -37.31
C THR A 47 37.64 -3.59 -37.75
N GLN A 48 37.13 -3.15 -38.91
CA GLN A 48 35.85 -3.62 -39.45
C GLN A 48 35.89 -5.11 -39.84
N ALA A 49 37.04 -5.62 -40.24
CA ALA A 49 37.20 -7.02 -40.65
C ALA A 49 37.20 -8.05 -39.50
N THR A 50 37.31 -7.60 -38.25
CA THR A 50 37.17 -8.46 -37.07
C THR A 50 35.76 -9.04 -36.96
N ASN A 51 35.64 -10.27 -36.42
CA ASN A 51 34.34 -10.92 -36.16
C ASN A 51 33.69 -10.46 -34.84
N ILE A 52 33.99 -9.23 -34.41
CA ILE A 52 33.51 -8.63 -33.17
C ILE A 52 32.21 -7.88 -33.48
N ALA A 53 31.25 -7.91 -32.54
CA ALA A 53 29.96 -7.25 -32.69
C ALA A 53 30.15 -5.73 -32.94
N GLN A 54 29.27 -5.11 -33.72
CA GLN A 54 29.45 -3.71 -34.18
C GLN A 54 29.51 -2.70 -33.03
N ASN A 55 28.87 -2.99 -31.89
CA ASN A 55 28.92 -2.18 -30.67
C ASN A 55 30.24 -2.35 -29.89
N GLU A 56 30.98 -3.42 -30.15
CA GLU A 56 32.24 -3.80 -29.51
C GLU A 56 33.48 -3.52 -30.39
N LYS A 57 33.31 -2.85 -31.54
CA LYS A 57 34.41 -2.42 -32.40
C LYS A 57 34.25 -1.00 -32.93
N GLY A 58 35.36 -0.32 -33.21
CA GLY A 58 35.34 1.03 -33.75
C GLY A 58 36.71 1.61 -34.07
N SER A 59 36.78 2.49 -35.08
CA SER A 59 38.02 3.17 -35.48
C SER A 59 37.87 4.68 -35.37
N VAL A 60 38.87 5.35 -34.79
CA VAL A 60 38.90 6.81 -34.68
C VAL A 60 40.22 7.34 -35.24
N GLN A 61 40.14 8.43 -35.99
CA GLN A 61 41.29 9.20 -36.43
C GLN A 61 41.35 10.49 -35.59
N ALA A 62 42.51 10.76 -35.01
CA ALA A 62 42.81 12.01 -34.34
C ALA A 62 43.95 12.73 -35.09
N SER A 63 43.62 13.84 -35.74
CA SER A 63 44.53 14.59 -36.64
C SER A 63 44.95 15.94 -36.06
N ASN A 64 44.37 16.36 -34.93
CA ASN A 64 44.68 17.59 -34.21
C ASN A 64 44.39 17.42 -32.72
N ASP A 65 44.82 18.40 -31.90
CA ASP A 65 44.68 18.35 -30.44
C ASP A 65 43.22 18.22 -30.00
N LYS A 66 42.29 18.88 -30.69
CA LYS A 66 40.86 18.78 -30.40
C LYS A 66 40.35 17.35 -30.62
N GLU A 67 40.67 16.76 -31.77
CA GLU A 67 40.28 15.38 -32.08
C GLU A 67 40.96 14.37 -31.15
N MET A 68 42.19 14.64 -30.70
CA MET A 68 42.89 13.81 -29.73
C MET A 68 42.21 13.88 -28.35
N GLN A 69 41.77 15.06 -27.91
CA GLN A 69 40.98 15.22 -26.69
C GLN A 69 39.61 14.57 -26.80
N ASP A 70 38.92 14.73 -27.94
CA ASP A 70 37.63 14.10 -28.21
C ASP A 70 37.75 12.56 -28.19
N LEU A 71 38.84 12.01 -28.71
CA LEU A 71 39.18 10.59 -28.62
C LEU A 71 39.45 10.14 -27.16
N ILE A 72 40.28 10.86 -26.42
CA ILE A 72 40.58 10.53 -25.01
C ILE A 72 39.29 10.53 -24.20
N ASN A 73 38.41 11.50 -24.43
CA ASN A 73 37.10 11.58 -23.79
C ASN A 73 36.21 10.38 -24.16
N LEU A 74 36.18 9.99 -25.44
CA LEU A 74 35.42 8.83 -25.89
C LEU A 74 35.91 7.53 -25.26
N LEU A 75 37.23 7.29 -25.24
CA LEU A 75 37.83 6.12 -24.60
C LEU A 75 37.59 6.11 -23.10
N THR A 76 37.76 7.26 -22.45
CA THR A 76 37.49 7.41 -21.00
C THR A 76 36.04 7.10 -20.68
N ARG A 77 35.08 7.55 -21.50
CA ARG A 77 33.65 7.22 -21.35
C ARG A 77 33.38 5.73 -21.52
N ARG A 78 34.04 5.05 -22.46
CA ARG A 78 33.86 3.60 -22.69
C ARG A 78 34.56 2.71 -21.66
N ILE A 79 35.62 3.21 -21.03
CA ILE A 79 36.35 2.50 -19.97
C ILE A 79 35.72 2.76 -18.59
N LYS A 80 35.11 3.93 -18.37
CA LYS A 80 34.43 4.25 -17.11
C LYS A 80 33.22 3.33 -16.95
N LYS A 81 33.13 2.66 -15.80
CA LYS A 81 31.90 1.94 -15.42
C LYS A 81 30.74 2.95 -15.42
N PRO A 82 29.65 2.71 -16.16
CA PRO A 82 28.54 3.64 -16.19
C PRO A 82 27.96 3.79 -14.78
N ASP A 83 27.59 5.02 -14.44
CA ASP A 83 26.79 5.28 -13.25
C ASP A 83 25.39 4.72 -13.52
N ILE A 84 24.94 3.80 -12.66
CA ILE A 84 23.65 3.13 -12.80
C ILE A 84 22.63 3.84 -11.91
N GLY A 85 21.62 4.45 -12.51
CA GLY A 85 20.46 4.98 -11.81
C GLY A 85 19.41 3.91 -11.59
N VAL A 86 18.70 4.00 -10.46
CA VAL A 86 17.59 3.11 -10.11
C VAL A 86 16.39 3.95 -9.72
N ALA A 87 15.24 3.65 -10.30
CA ALA A 87 13.95 4.15 -9.87
C ALA A 87 12.93 3.01 -9.78
N ILE A 88 12.00 3.11 -8.85
CA ILE A 88 10.84 2.23 -8.71
C ILE A 88 9.62 3.09 -8.98
N LYS A 89 8.79 2.68 -9.94
CA LYS A 89 7.56 3.37 -10.31
C LYS A 89 6.40 2.42 -10.13
N ASP A 90 5.39 2.85 -9.40
CA ASP A 90 4.16 2.10 -9.18
C ASP A 90 2.95 2.99 -9.47
N GLN A 91 2.27 2.71 -10.57
CA GLN A 91 0.98 3.32 -10.89
C GLN A 91 -0.11 2.53 -10.20
N LEU A 92 -0.72 3.12 -9.17
CA LEU A 92 -1.83 2.54 -8.43
C LEU A 92 -3.04 2.36 -9.33
N SER A 93 -3.85 1.35 -9.02
CA SER A 93 -5.11 1.13 -9.72
C SER A 93 -6.17 2.15 -9.31
N GLN A 94 -7.31 2.13 -10.01
CA GLN A 94 -8.47 2.92 -9.63
C GLN A 94 -9.07 2.50 -8.28
N TYR A 95 -8.75 1.31 -7.78
CA TYR A 95 -9.36 0.67 -6.62
C TYR A 95 -8.67 1.01 -5.29
N VAL A 96 -7.48 1.60 -5.31
CA VAL A 96 -6.72 1.92 -4.09
C VAL A 96 -6.22 3.34 -4.07
N ASP A 97 -6.11 3.91 -2.88
CA ASP A 97 -5.46 5.20 -2.66
C ASP A 97 -4.19 5.04 -1.82
N PHE A 98 -3.22 5.91 -2.10
CA PHE A 98 -1.95 5.97 -1.38
C PHE A 98 -2.16 6.49 0.05
N TYR A 99 -1.57 5.82 1.05
CA TYR A 99 -1.59 6.27 2.44
C TYR A 99 -0.31 7.06 2.79
N PRO A 100 -0.37 8.40 2.90
CA PRO A 100 0.82 9.22 3.07
C PRO A 100 1.55 8.96 4.39
N GLY A 101 2.89 8.96 4.35
CA GLY A 101 3.73 8.84 5.55
C GLY A 101 4.17 7.41 5.87
N SER A 102 3.71 6.41 5.11
CA SER A 102 4.09 5.00 5.25
C SER A 102 5.34 4.61 4.45
N GLN A 103 5.80 5.46 3.53
CA GLN A 103 6.81 5.11 2.56
C GLN A 103 8.20 4.88 3.17
N LYS A 104 8.88 3.83 2.73
CA LYS A 104 10.21 3.43 3.19
C LYS A 104 10.99 2.76 2.06
N VAL A 105 12.27 3.10 1.91
CA VAL A 105 13.18 2.38 1.01
C VAL A 105 14.23 1.64 1.82
N VAL A 106 14.37 0.34 1.57
CA VAL A 106 15.42 -0.51 2.15
C VAL A 106 16.40 -0.90 1.05
N ALA A 107 17.69 -0.77 1.34
CA ALA A 107 18.77 -1.25 0.48
C ALA A 107 19.50 -2.40 1.16
N THR A 108 19.79 -3.45 0.40
CA THR A 108 20.59 -4.60 0.85
C THR A 108 21.71 -4.81 -0.15
N GLU A 109 22.94 -4.54 0.28
CA GLU A 109 24.13 -4.88 -0.51
C GLU A 109 24.49 -6.35 -0.30
N LYS A 110 25.14 -6.96 -1.30
CA LYS A 110 25.53 -8.38 -1.23
C LYS A 110 26.34 -8.72 0.02
N GLY A 111 25.83 -9.68 0.80
CA GLY A 111 26.45 -10.13 2.05
C GLY A 111 26.32 -9.14 3.21
N GLY A 112 25.65 -8.00 2.99
CA GLY A 112 25.31 -7.03 4.02
C GLY A 112 23.93 -7.30 4.63
N SER A 113 23.67 -6.62 5.75
CA SER A 113 22.33 -6.59 6.36
C SER A 113 21.45 -5.52 5.70
N PRO A 114 20.11 -5.72 5.64
CA PRO A 114 19.20 -4.70 5.12
C PRO A 114 19.31 -3.39 5.91
N ARG A 115 19.42 -2.26 5.21
CA ARG A 115 19.42 -0.92 5.82
C ARG A 115 18.31 -0.05 5.25
N THR A 116 17.68 0.74 6.10
CA THR A 116 16.73 1.76 5.64
C THR A 116 17.49 2.98 5.14
N LEU A 117 17.14 3.48 3.95
CA LEU A 117 17.73 4.69 3.38
C LEU A 117 17.15 5.94 4.05
N SER A 118 17.95 6.99 4.22
CA SER A 118 17.46 8.30 4.62
C SER A 118 16.89 9.09 3.44
N LEU A 119 16.04 10.08 3.69
CA LEU A 119 15.44 10.95 2.65
C LEU A 119 16.46 11.75 1.81
N SER A 120 17.72 11.85 2.24
CA SER A 120 18.80 12.42 1.42
C SER A 120 19.34 11.45 0.35
N GLU A 121 19.10 10.16 0.51
CA GLU A 121 19.63 9.09 -0.36
C GLU A 121 18.66 8.67 -1.46
N TYR A 122 17.38 9.01 -1.32
CA TYR A 122 16.34 8.78 -2.33
C TYR A 122 15.35 9.94 -2.36
N SER A 123 14.75 10.20 -3.51
CA SER A 123 13.56 11.04 -3.63
C SER A 123 12.32 10.17 -3.72
N PHE A 124 11.21 10.66 -3.16
CA PHE A 124 9.90 10.02 -3.26
C PHE A 124 8.88 11.07 -3.72
N GLU A 125 8.05 10.68 -4.68
CA GLU A 125 6.99 11.52 -5.22
C GLU A 125 5.73 10.69 -5.42
N TYR A 126 4.57 11.28 -5.14
CA TYR A 126 3.27 10.75 -5.49
C TYR A 126 2.52 11.77 -6.34
N ASP A 127 2.21 11.40 -7.58
CA ASP A 127 1.36 12.18 -8.46
C ASP A 127 -0.09 11.70 -8.32
N GLY A 128 -0.93 12.51 -7.66
CA GLY A 128 -2.34 12.19 -7.43
C GLY A 128 -3.21 12.18 -8.69
N VAL A 129 -2.76 12.78 -9.81
CA VAL A 129 -3.52 12.78 -11.08
C VAL A 129 -3.34 11.45 -11.79
N THR A 130 -2.09 10.98 -11.91
CA THR A 130 -1.79 9.68 -12.54
C THR A 130 -1.84 8.51 -11.57
N LYS A 131 -1.98 8.79 -10.27
CA LYS A 131 -1.86 7.87 -9.12
C LYS A 131 -0.53 7.11 -9.13
N THR A 132 0.56 7.79 -9.49
CA THR A 132 1.87 7.17 -9.64
C THR A 132 2.79 7.50 -8.47
N VAL A 133 3.25 6.47 -7.77
CA VAL A 133 4.34 6.53 -6.80
C VAL A 133 5.67 6.37 -7.53
N THR A 134 6.62 7.27 -7.29
CA THR A 134 7.99 7.17 -7.82
C THR A 134 9.02 7.32 -6.71
N ALA A 135 9.86 6.31 -6.53
CA ALA A 135 11.05 6.39 -5.69
C ALA A 135 12.31 6.34 -6.58
N LYS A 136 13.17 7.35 -6.49
CA LYS A 136 14.44 7.41 -7.24
C LYS A 136 15.61 7.40 -6.28
N ILE A 137 16.59 6.52 -6.50
CA ILE A 137 17.81 6.48 -5.72
C ILE A 137 18.75 7.59 -6.21
N ASN A 138 19.19 8.46 -5.31
CA ASN A 138 19.94 9.67 -5.67
C ASN A 138 21.40 9.36 -6.02
N LYS A 139 21.94 8.25 -5.50
CA LYS A 139 23.32 7.81 -5.73
C LYS A 139 23.35 6.67 -6.75
N PRO A 140 24.43 6.56 -7.55
CA PRO A 140 24.63 5.41 -8.42
C PRO A 140 24.58 4.10 -7.64
N ALA A 141 23.88 3.11 -8.18
CA ALA A 141 23.76 1.80 -7.56
C ALA A 141 25.12 1.07 -7.53
N THR A 142 25.40 0.46 -6.38
CA THR A 142 26.55 -0.43 -6.20
C THR A 142 26.24 -1.82 -6.79
N LYS A 143 27.29 -2.62 -7.02
CA LYS A 143 27.12 -3.95 -7.61
C LYS A 143 26.37 -4.87 -6.64
N ASP A 144 25.42 -5.63 -7.16
CA ASP A 144 24.65 -6.63 -6.42
C ASP A 144 23.85 -6.04 -5.23
N THR A 145 23.26 -4.85 -5.43
CA THR A 145 22.41 -4.17 -4.44
C THR A 145 20.93 -4.31 -4.78
N THR A 146 20.13 -4.74 -3.81
CA THR A 146 18.67 -4.83 -3.91
C THR A 146 18.02 -3.66 -3.21
N TYR A 147 17.10 -2.98 -3.89
CA TYR A 147 16.27 -1.92 -3.31
C TYR A 147 14.84 -2.40 -3.21
N VAL A 148 14.21 -2.17 -2.05
CA VAL A 148 12.80 -2.47 -1.79
C VAL A 148 12.13 -1.18 -1.37
N LEU A 149 11.13 -0.75 -2.15
CA LEU A 149 10.19 0.29 -1.75
C LEU A 149 9.01 -0.38 -1.07
N SER A 150 8.60 0.15 0.09
CA SER A 150 7.39 -0.24 0.80
C SER A 150 6.56 1.00 1.09
N PHE A 151 5.25 0.90 0.94
CA PHE A 151 4.29 1.92 1.31
C PHE A 151 2.92 1.27 1.51
N ASP A 152 2.07 1.93 2.26
CA ASP A 152 0.73 1.48 2.55
C ASP A 152 -0.26 2.04 1.53
N VAL A 153 -1.26 1.23 1.21
CA VAL A 153 -2.42 1.59 0.41
C VAL A 153 -3.68 1.14 1.12
N HIS A 154 -4.79 1.79 0.82
CA HIS A 154 -6.10 1.31 1.25
C HIS A 154 -7.05 1.21 0.07
N SER A 155 -7.97 0.25 0.11
CA SER A 155 -9.08 0.20 -0.85
C SER A 155 -9.93 1.47 -0.72
N ASN A 156 -10.46 1.95 -1.84
CA ASN A 156 -11.30 3.15 -1.88
C ASN A 156 -12.76 2.81 -2.23
N GLN A 157 -13.60 3.84 -2.36
CA GLN A 157 -15.03 3.66 -2.63
C GLN A 157 -15.28 2.99 -3.99
N THR A 158 -14.45 3.22 -5.00
CA THR A 158 -14.58 2.56 -6.30
C THR A 158 -14.41 1.04 -6.21
N ALA A 159 -13.44 0.56 -5.42
CA ALA A 159 -13.28 -0.87 -5.17
C ALA A 159 -14.50 -1.48 -4.48
N LEU A 160 -15.02 -0.74 -3.50
CA LEU A 160 -16.19 -1.17 -2.74
C LEU A 160 -17.45 -1.21 -3.59
N ASP A 161 -17.69 -0.19 -4.42
CA ASP A 161 -18.83 -0.12 -5.32
C ASP A 161 -18.78 -1.22 -6.39
N GLU A 162 -17.59 -1.50 -6.94
CA GLU A 162 -17.39 -2.57 -7.92
C GLU A 162 -17.65 -3.95 -7.31
N TRP A 163 -17.11 -4.21 -6.12
CA TRP A 163 -17.31 -5.48 -5.42
C TRP A 163 -18.77 -5.70 -5.02
N ARG A 164 -19.49 -4.63 -4.65
CA ARG A 164 -20.93 -4.68 -4.34
C ARG A 164 -21.77 -4.98 -5.58
N SER A 165 -21.44 -4.34 -6.70
CA SER A 165 -22.19 -4.50 -7.96
C SER A 165 -21.94 -5.87 -8.59
N ASN A 166 -20.76 -6.44 -8.39
CA ASN A 166 -20.32 -7.72 -8.94
C ASN A 166 -19.72 -8.61 -7.83
N PRO A 167 -20.54 -9.37 -7.08
CA PRO A 167 -20.07 -10.16 -5.95
C PRO A 167 -18.95 -11.14 -6.33
N GLY A 168 -17.77 -10.93 -5.76
CA GLY A 168 -16.54 -11.64 -6.11
C GLY A 168 -15.44 -10.65 -6.50
N TYR A 169 -14.24 -11.18 -6.78
CA TYR A 169 -13.14 -10.34 -7.27
C TYR A 169 -12.76 -10.72 -8.69
N PRO A 170 -12.41 -9.73 -9.54
CA PRO A 170 -12.04 -9.98 -10.93
C PRO A 170 -10.63 -10.55 -11.08
N ASP A 171 -9.75 -10.30 -10.09
CA ASP A 171 -8.33 -10.58 -10.21
C ASP A 171 -7.84 -11.58 -9.16
N THR A 172 -6.68 -12.19 -9.46
CA THR A 172 -5.91 -13.02 -8.52
C THR A 172 -4.50 -12.44 -8.43
N GLY A 173 -4.00 -12.25 -7.21
CA GLY A 173 -2.66 -11.71 -7.00
C GLY A 173 -1.58 -12.65 -7.50
N ASP A 174 -0.58 -12.08 -8.18
CA ASP A 174 0.57 -12.83 -8.67
C ASP A 174 1.35 -13.48 -7.51
N LEU A 175 2.13 -14.51 -7.80
CA LEU A 175 3.00 -15.14 -6.81
C LEU A 175 4.04 -14.14 -6.26
N GLU A 176 4.46 -14.34 -5.02
CA GLU A 176 5.49 -13.53 -4.34
C GLU A 176 5.11 -12.04 -4.17
N THR A 177 3.82 -11.75 -4.12
CA THR A 177 3.27 -10.40 -3.89
C THR A 177 2.90 -10.11 -2.43
N ASP A 178 3.09 -11.08 -1.53
CA ASP A 178 2.82 -10.91 -0.11
C ASP A 178 3.93 -10.08 0.58
N TYR A 179 3.51 -9.14 1.43
CA TYR A 179 4.45 -8.41 2.27
C TYR A 179 4.81 -9.22 3.52
N ALA A 180 6.04 -9.73 3.57
CA ALA A 180 6.56 -10.51 4.69
C ALA A 180 5.62 -11.67 5.08
N ASP A 181 5.15 -11.67 6.34
CA ASP A 181 4.27 -12.71 6.88
C ASP A 181 2.78 -12.46 6.57
N ASN A 182 2.43 -11.34 5.93
CA ASN A 182 1.05 -11.02 5.57
C ASN A 182 0.63 -11.71 4.27
N LYS A 183 -0.05 -12.86 4.39
CA LYS A 183 -0.52 -13.71 3.27
C LYS A 183 -1.86 -13.25 2.67
N SER A 184 -1.92 -11.99 2.24
CA SER A 184 -3.15 -11.34 1.77
C SER A 184 -3.28 -11.21 0.25
N SER A 185 -2.22 -11.44 -0.53
CA SER A 185 -2.22 -11.16 -1.97
C SER A 185 -1.91 -12.39 -2.84
N SER A 186 -0.82 -13.11 -2.55
CA SER A 186 -0.33 -14.16 -3.45
C SER A 186 -1.34 -15.30 -3.61
N GLY A 187 -1.82 -15.50 -4.84
CA GLY A 187 -2.85 -16.51 -5.15
C GLY A 187 -4.20 -16.25 -4.48
N LYS A 188 -4.43 -15.03 -3.97
CA LYS A 188 -5.70 -14.60 -3.38
C LYS A 188 -6.49 -13.83 -4.41
N GLU A 189 -7.80 -13.96 -4.33
CA GLU A 189 -8.75 -13.14 -5.08
C GLU A 189 -8.77 -11.71 -4.52
N GLY A 190 -8.85 -10.70 -5.37
CA GLY A 190 -8.91 -9.29 -4.98
C GLY A 190 -8.97 -8.35 -6.18
N PHE A 191 -8.90 -7.04 -5.95
CA PHE A 191 -8.63 -6.08 -7.02
C PHE A 191 -7.14 -5.81 -7.11
N PHE A 192 -6.57 -5.77 -8.31
CA PHE A 192 -5.17 -5.34 -8.44
C PHE A 192 -4.95 -3.99 -7.76
N SER A 193 -3.96 -3.90 -6.88
CA SER A 193 -3.63 -2.63 -6.21
C SER A 193 -2.86 -1.68 -7.14
N ASN A 194 -2.21 -2.23 -8.16
CA ASN A 194 -1.50 -1.47 -9.17
C ASN A 194 -2.00 -1.74 -10.59
N ALA A 195 -2.06 -0.68 -11.38
CA ALA A 195 -2.25 -0.80 -12.82
C ALA A 195 -0.95 -1.27 -13.50
N LYS A 196 0.19 -0.70 -13.07
CA LYS A 196 1.52 -0.99 -13.62
C LYS A 196 2.62 -0.62 -12.63
N ALA A 197 3.46 -1.59 -12.25
CA ALA A 197 4.68 -1.35 -11.49
C ALA A 197 5.92 -1.79 -12.27
N VAL A 198 6.97 -0.97 -12.24
CA VAL A 198 8.25 -1.24 -12.89
C VAL A 198 9.45 -0.79 -12.07
N GLY A 199 10.52 -1.58 -12.11
CA GLY A 199 11.87 -1.15 -11.74
C GLY A 199 12.55 -0.58 -12.96
N GLN A 200 12.92 0.69 -12.92
CA GLN A 200 13.59 1.39 -14.01
C GLN A 200 15.09 1.52 -13.73
N ILE A 201 15.90 1.03 -14.66
CA ILE A 201 17.36 1.15 -14.63
C ILE A 201 17.80 2.15 -15.68
N THR A 202 18.51 3.19 -15.28
CA THR A 202 19.08 4.18 -16.19
C THR A 202 20.60 4.10 -16.24
N PHE A 203 21.19 4.30 -17.42
CA PHE A 203 22.64 4.24 -17.62
C PHE A 203 23.06 5.04 -18.85
N ASP A 204 24.29 5.55 -18.88
CA ASP A 204 24.86 6.23 -20.04
C ASP A 204 26.19 5.54 -20.44
N LEU A 205 26.24 5.01 -21.66
CA LEU A 205 27.43 4.38 -22.26
C LEU A 205 28.21 5.34 -23.17
N GLY A 206 27.98 6.65 -23.06
CA GLY A 206 28.58 7.71 -23.86
C GLY A 206 27.80 8.08 -25.12
N ALA A 207 26.59 7.53 -25.30
CA ALA A 207 25.67 7.84 -26.40
C ALA A 207 24.40 8.58 -25.94
N GLY A 208 24.33 8.96 -24.65
CA GLY A 208 23.17 9.55 -24.01
C GLY A 208 22.53 8.58 -23.01
N GLU A 209 21.70 9.13 -22.12
CA GLU A 209 21.00 8.35 -21.09
C GLU A 209 20.02 7.35 -21.74
N GLN A 210 20.18 6.09 -21.39
CA GLN A 210 19.30 4.99 -21.76
C GLN A 210 18.55 4.50 -20.51
N SER A 211 17.39 3.89 -20.74
CA SER A 211 16.54 3.37 -19.68
C SER A 211 15.94 2.02 -20.07
N VAL A 212 15.86 1.10 -19.10
CA VAL A 212 15.21 -0.20 -19.25
C VAL A 212 14.24 -0.39 -18.08
N ASP A 213 13.00 -0.77 -18.40
CA ASP A 213 11.96 -1.04 -17.41
C ASP A 213 11.81 -2.55 -17.21
N TYR A 214 11.75 -2.98 -15.96
CA TYR A 214 11.50 -4.34 -15.54
C TYR A 214 10.14 -4.42 -14.85
N PRO A 215 9.14 -5.13 -15.39
CA PRO A 215 7.83 -5.22 -14.78
C PRO A 215 7.88 -5.96 -13.45
N PHE A 216 7.13 -5.46 -12.47
CA PHE A 216 6.89 -6.14 -11.21
C PHE A 216 5.58 -6.95 -11.24
N PRO A 217 5.47 -8.01 -10.42
CA PRO A 217 4.22 -8.73 -10.20
C PRO A 217 3.10 -7.82 -9.69
N LYS A 218 1.85 -8.25 -9.89
CA LYS A 218 0.64 -7.51 -9.52
C LYS A 218 0.01 -8.03 -8.22
N PRO A 219 0.18 -7.32 -7.08
CA PRO A 219 -0.57 -7.60 -5.86
C PRO A 219 -2.05 -7.28 -6.00
N VAL A 220 -2.88 -7.89 -5.14
CA VAL A 220 -4.29 -7.56 -4.97
C VAL A 220 -4.61 -7.05 -3.57
N VAL A 221 -5.70 -6.28 -3.46
CA VAL A 221 -6.35 -5.92 -2.20
C VAL A 221 -7.76 -6.48 -2.14
N GLN A 222 -8.18 -6.88 -0.95
CA GLN A 222 -9.57 -7.19 -0.66
C GLN A 222 -10.22 -5.98 0.00
N VAL A 223 -11.45 -5.70 -0.41
CA VAL A 223 -12.27 -4.70 0.25
C VAL A 223 -12.81 -5.28 1.55
N PHE A 224 -12.65 -4.52 2.62
CA PHE A 224 -13.41 -4.74 3.85
C PHE A 224 -14.54 -3.71 3.84
N ASP A 225 -15.77 -4.18 3.70
CA ASP A 225 -16.94 -3.32 3.80
C ASP A 225 -17.15 -2.90 5.26
N ASN A 226 -16.48 -1.82 5.63
CA ASN A 226 -16.70 -1.14 6.90
C ASN A 226 -17.83 -0.11 6.77
N ASN A 227 -18.29 0.14 5.53
CA ASN A 227 -19.31 1.11 5.15
C ASN A 227 -20.67 0.40 5.04
N ASN A 228 -21.05 -0.26 6.13
CA ASN A 228 -22.46 -0.43 6.44
C ASN A 228 -23.01 0.98 6.69
N LYS A 229 -23.52 1.68 5.65
CA LYS A 229 -24.25 2.97 5.77
C LYS A 229 -25.59 2.82 6.51
N GLY A 230 -25.65 1.90 7.47
CA GLY A 230 -26.77 1.63 8.34
C GLY A 230 -26.67 0.34 9.14
N GLY A 231 -25.59 -0.42 9.19
CA GLY A 231 -25.64 -1.79 9.77
C GLY A 231 -24.93 -2.00 11.12
N ILE A 232 -24.19 -1.02 11.63
CA ILE A 232 -23.51 -1.15 12.92
C ILE A 232 -24.40 -0.55 14.00
N ILE A 233 -24.84 -1.40 14.93
CA ILE A 233 -25.52 -0.97 16.14
C ILE A 233 -24.45 -0.40 17.08
N LYS A 234 -24.64 0.83 17.55
CA LYS A 234 -23.69 1.57 18.38
C LYS A 234 -24.41 2.36 19.46
N GLY A 235 -23.65 2.81 20.44
CA GLY A 235 -24.12 3.67 21.50
C GLY A 235 -23.02 4.56 22.05
N HIS A 236 -23.42 5.46 22.94
CA HIS A 236 -22.56 6.40 23.62
C HIS A 236 -22.90 6.42 25.10
N VAL A 237 -21.90 6.39 25.97
CA VAL A 237 -22.10 6.53 27.42
C VAL A 237 -21.39 7.76 27.94
N THR A 238 -22.12 8.54 28.74
CA THR A 238 -21.58 9.71 29.43
C THR A 238 -21.54 9.43 30.92
N LEU A 239 -20.40 9.74 31.56
CA LEU A 239 -20.29 9.77 33.02
C LEU A 239 -20.11 11.22 33.48
N PHE A 240 -21.13 11.76 34.15
CA PHE A 240 -21.05 13.09 34.74
C PHE A 240 -20.29 13.05 36.08
N ASN A 241 -19.60 14.16 36.39
CA ASN A 241 -18.88 14.41 37.65
C ASN A 241 -17.69 13.48 37.96
N GLN A 242 -17.29 12.61 37.03
CA GLN A 242 -16.07 11.82 37.11
C GLN A 242 -15.55 11.53 35.71
N GLN A 243 -14.24 11.37 35.57
CA GLN A 243 -13.64 10.86 34.34
C GLN A 243 -14.18 9.47 34.00
N LEU A 244 -14.50 9.26 32.73
CA LEU A 244 -14.91 7.98 32.19
C LEU A 244 -13.67 7.16 31.80
N ASP A 245 -13.43 6.05 32.46
CA ASP A 245 -12.32 5.14 32.10
C ASP A 245 -12.73 4.19 30.96
N ALA A 246 -11.75 3.77 30.15
CA ALA A 246 -11.97 2.75 29.11
C ALA A 246 -12.43 1.45 29.77
N GLY A 247 -13.50 0.86 29.23
CA GLY A 247 -14.04 -0.40 29.73
C GLY A 247 -14.77 -0.34 31.07
N LYS A 248 -15.09 0.87 31.57
CA LYS A 248 -15.82 1.06 32.82
C LYS A 248 -17.25 0.52 32.78
N PHE A 249 -17.91 0.65 31.63
CA PHE A 249 -19.26 0.16 31.40
C PHE A 249 -19.29 -0.92 30.33
N THR A 250 -20.15 -1.92 30.54
CA THR A 250 -20.41 -3.00 29.59
C THR A 250 -21.85 -2.92 29.10
N PHE A 251 -22.08 -3.30 27.84
CA PHE A 251 -23.37 -3.19 27.17
C PHE A 251 -23.75 -4.51 26.51
N GLY A 252 -25.03 -4.86 26.63
CA GLY A 252 -25.64 -6.02 26.00
C GLY A 252 -26.62 -5.58 24.92
N LEU A 253 -26.67 -6.36 23.84
CA LEU A 253 -27.71 -6.28 22.82
C LEU A 253 -28.68 -7.44 23.02
N TYR A 254 -29.97 -7.17 22.91
CA TYR A 254 -31.03 -8.13 23.19
C TYR A 254 -32.00 -8.23 22.02
N ASP A 255 -32.22 -9.45 21.51
CA ASP A 255 -33.20 -9.72 20.46
C ASP A 255 -34.62 -9.54 21.03
N CYS A 256 -35.49 -8.85 20.29
CA CYS A 256 -36.85 -8.55 20.73
C CYS A 256 -37.92 -9.32 19.93
N ASP A 257 -39.14 -9.33 20.45
CA ASP A 257 -40.33 -9.74 19.70
C ASP A 257 -40.92 -8.61 18.84
N ASP A 258 -41.84 -9.00 17.97
CA ASP A 258 -42.58 -8.07 17.09
C ASP A 258 -43.83 -7.50 17.76
N SER A 259 -43.95 -7.62 19.09
CA SER A 259 -45.04 -6.99 19.83
C SER A 259 -44.87 -5.47 19.83
N ALA A 260 -45.94 -4.73 20.12
CA ALA A 260 -45.89 -3.27 20.18
C ALA A 260 -44.88 -2.74 21.23
N ASP A 261 -44.58 -3.54 22.25
CA ASP A 261 -43.67 -3.18 23.35
C ASP A 261 -42.24 -3.69 23.13
N HIS A 262 -42.00 -4.47 22.06
CA HIS A 262 -40.71 -5.09 21.72
C HIS A 262 -40.06 -5.76 22.94
N ASN A 263 -40.72 -6.80 23.47
CA ASN A 263 -40.26 -7.50 24.66
C ASN A 263 -38.98 -8.27 24.34
N ILE A 264 -38.03 -8.25 25.28
CA ILE A 264 -36.76 -8.97 25.17
C ILE A 264 -37.02 -10.47 25.16
N LYS A 265 -36.51 -11.17 24.15
CA LYS A 265 -36.49 -12.64 24.06
C LYS A 265 -35.25 -13.21 24.73
N GLU A 266 -34.08 -12.79 24.25
CA GLU A 266 -32.79 -13.27 24.72
C GLU A 266 -31.68 -12.26 24.45
N ARG A 267 -30.51 -12.49 25.07
CA ARG A 267 -29.31 -11.71 24.79
C ARG A 267 -28.69 -12.18 23.47
N HIS A 268 -28.42 -11.25 22.56
CA HIS A 268 -27.73 -11.52 21.33
C HIS A 268 -26.30 -11.99 21.63
N LYS A 269 -25.88 -13.10 21.00
CA LYS A 269 -24.60 -13.74 21.29
C LYS A 269 -23.57 -13.35 20.25
N PHE A 270 -22.63 -12.51 20.66
CA PHE A 270 -21.40 -12.25 19.91
C PHE A 270 -20.31 -13.19 20.42
N ILE A 271 -19.68 -13.92 19.51
CA ILE A 271 -18.56 -14.82 19.81
C ILE A 271 -17.33 -14.39 19.01
N ASP A 272 -16.16 -14.46 19.63
CA ASP A 272 -14.88 -14.22 18.95
C ASP A 272 -14.43 -15.45 18.13
N ALA A 273 -13.28 -15.34 17.45
CA ALA A 273 -12.70 -16.44 16.67
C ALA A 273 -12.35 -17.69 17.51
N GLY A 274 -12.25 -17.55 18.83
CA GLY A 274 -12.03 -18.64 19.79
C GLY A 274 -13.33 -19.20 20.39
N GLY A 275 -14.50 -18.67 20.00
CA GLY A 275 -15.80 -19.08 20.51
C GLY A 275 -16.15 -18.51 21.88
N LEU A 276 -15.40 -17.52 22.38
CA LEU A 276 -15.69 -16.86 23.65
C LEU A 276 -16.68 -15.71 23.46
N PRO A 277 -17.59 -15.46 24.43
CA PRO A 277 -18.48 -14.31 24.39
C PRO A 277 -17.70 -13.00 24.30
N VAL A 278 -18.16 -12.10 23.43
CA VAL A 278 -17.60 -10.75 23.30
C VAL A 278 -18.40 -9.80 24.21
N ASP A 279 -17.71 -9.21 25.18
CA ASP A 279 -18.24 -8.09 25.96
C ASP A 279 -18.02 -6.78 25.21
N VAL A 280 -19.10 -6.03 24.98
CA VAL A 280 -19.04 -4.71 24.36
C VAL A 280 -18.88 -3.67 25.45
N LYS A 281 -17.85 -2.83 25.32
CA LYS A 281 -17.43 -1.89 26.36
C LYS A 281 -17.18 -0.50 25.78
N ASN A 282 -17.33 0.53 26.62
CA ASN A 282 -17.06 1.92 26.23
C ASN A 282 -15.56 2.17 25.99
N GLN A 283 -15.26 3.07 25.04
CA GLN A 283 -13.92 3.61 24.81
C GLN A 283 -13.67 4.89 25.64
N SER A 284 -12.41 5.31 25.76
CA SER A 284 -11.98 6.49 26.55
C SER A 284 -10.70 7.15 25.99
N THR A 285 -10.59 7.30 24.68
CA THR A 285 -9.59 8.22 24.10
C THR A 285 -10.20 9.62 23.98
N ASP A 286 -9.38 10.68 24.02
CA ASP A 286 -9.83 12.09 23.91
C ASP A 286 -10.66 12.40 22.63
N LYS A 287 -10.73 11.46 21.67
CA LYS A 287 -11.53 11.56 20.44
C LYS A 287 -12.82 10.71 20.45
N ASP A 288 -12.88 9.63 21.24
CA ASP A 288 -13.95 8.61 21.21
C ASP A 288 -14.65 8.45 22.58
N ASN A 289 -14.59 9.49 23.43
CA ASN A 289 -15.00 9.49 24.84
C ASN A 289 -16.41 8.94 25.08
N GLY A 290 -16.54 7.64 25.38
CA GLY A 290 -17.81 7.00 25.69
C GLY A 290 -18.48 6.24 24.56
N TRP A 291 -17.95 6.29 23.33
CA TRP A 291 -18.49 5.52 22.21
C TRP A 291 -18.26 4.02 22.37
N PHE A 292 -19.21 3.22 21.89
CA PHE A 292 -19.10 1.78 21.74
C PHE A 292 -19.89 1.29 20.52
N SER A 293 -19.44 0.17 19.93
CA SER A 293 -20.08 -0.46 18.77
C SER A 293 -20.17 -1.96 18.98
N PHE A 294 -21.33 -2.53 18.66
CA PHE A 294 -21.48 -3.99 18.63
C PHE A 294 -20.82 -4.58 17.38
N PRO A 295 -20.34 -5.84 17.44
CA PRO A 295 -19.94 -6.56 16.25
C PRO A 295 -21.07 -6.65 15.23
N THR A 296 -20.71 -6.72 13.95
CA THR A 296 -21.69 -6.80 12.85
C THR A 296 -22.55 -8.07 12.96
N ILE A 297 -23.85 -7.92 12.75
CA ILE A 297 -24.82 -9.02 12.70
C ILE A 297 -24.99 -9.50 11.25
N ASN A 298 -24.86 -10.81 11.04
CA ASN A 298 -25.01 -11.44 9.73
C ASN A 298 -26.46 -11.91 9.49
N TYR A 299 -27.30 -11.02 8.96
CA TYR A 299 -28.68 -11.34 8.62
C TYR A 299 -28.79 -12.37 7.49
N LYS A 300 -29.82 -13.23 7.57
CA LYS A 300 -30.07 -14.32 6.62
C LYS A 300 -31.38 -14.17 5.84
N GLU A 301 -32.21 -13.22 6.25
CA GLU A 301 -33.53 -12.97 5.67
C GLU A 301 -33.81 -11.47 5.66
N GLU A 302 -34.57 -11.01 4.66
CA GLU A 302 -35.11 -9.65 4.65
C GLU A 302 -36.14 -9.50 5.76
N GLY A 303 -36.22 -8.32 6.34
CA GLY A 303 -37.19 -8.07 7.40
C GLY A 303 -36.83 -6.89 8.27
N THR A 304 -37.72 -6.62 9.23
CA THR A 304 -37.43 -5.68 10.31
C THR A 304 -37.08 -6.49 11.55
N TYR A 305 -35.94 -6.18 12.15
CA TYR A 305 -35.43 -6.80 13.36
C TYR A 305 -35.40 -5.74 14.46
N TRP A 306 -35.85 -6.11 15.65
CA TRP A 306 -35.91 -5.22 16.79
C TRP A 306 -34.93 -5.67 17.86
N TYR A 307 -34.18 -4.71 18.38
CA TYR A 307 -33.22 -4.94 19.45
C TYR A 307 -33.39 -3.92 20.57
N LYS A 308 -32.97 -4.30 21.78
CA LYS A 308 -32.76 -3.37 22.88
C LYS A 308 -31.32 -3.38 23.34
N ILE A 309 -30.77 -2.20 23.61
CA ILE A 309 -29.45 -2.05 24.24
C ILE A 309 -29.65 -1.80 25.72
N LYS A 310 -28.88 -2.50 26.55
CA LYS A 310 -28.89 -2.32 28.01
C LYS A 310 -27.47 -2.19 28.53
N GLN A 311 -27.28 -1.33 29.53
CA GLN A 311 -26.07 -1.32 30.31
C GLN A 311 -26.07 -2.54 31.27
N GLU A 312 -25.06 -3.40 31.17
CA GLU A 312 -24.96 -4.66 31.93
C GLU A 312 -24.10 -4.53 33.18
N SER A 313 -23.16 -3.59 33.20
CA SER A 313 -22.28 -3.32 34.35
C SER A 313 -22.99 -2.56 35.48
N ILE A 314 -24.27 -2.85 35.72
CA ILE A 314 -25.08 -2.25 36.77
C ILE A 314 -24.95 -3.10 38.05
N PRO A 315 -24.44 -2.54 39.16
CA PRO A 315 -24.36 -3.23 40.44
C PRO A 315 -25.74 -3.68 40.96
N GLY A 316 -25.80 -4.80 41.70
CA GLY A 316 -27.02 -5.30 42.31
C GLY A 316 -27.49 -4.54 43.56
N ASP A 317 -26.81 -3.46 43.94
CA ASP A 317 -27.02 -2.69 45.17
C ASP A 317 -27.61 -1.30 44.93
N LEU A 318 -28.40 -1.15 43.85
CA LEU A 318 -29.09 0.10 43.55
C LEU A 318 -30.21 0.40 44.57
N ASP A 319 -30.31 1.66 44.98
CA ASP A 319 -31.46 2.18 45.72
C ASP A 319 -32.64 2.57 44.80
N GLY A 320 -33.71 3.11 45.38
CA GLY A 320 -34.91 3.54 44.65
C GLY A 320 -34.67 4.68 43.65
N ASP A 321 -33.55 5.39 43.75
CA ASP A 321 -33.12 6.46 42.85
C ASP A 321 -32.05 6.00 41.84
N GLN A 322 -31.83 4.67 41.75
CA GLN A 322 -30.86 4.02 40.86
C GLN A 322 -29.40 4.32 41.22
N ILE A 323 -29.13 4.64 42.48
CA ILE A 323 -27.78 4.95 42.98
C ILE A 323 -27.19 3.69 43.60
N SER A 324 -26.00 3.31 43.14
CA SER A 324 -25.26 2.19 43.74
C SER A 324 -24.60 2.61 45.06
N ALA A 325 -24.85 1.85 46.12
CA ALA A 325 -24.19 2.07 47.41
C ALA A 325 -22.67 1.86 47.35
N SER A 326 -22.19 0.95 46.50
CA SER A 326 -20.79 0.59 46.36
C SER A 326 -20.01 1.52 45.43
N THR A 327 -20.56 1.92 44.28
CA THR A 327 -19.83 2.75 43.30
C THR A 327 -20.14 4.24 43.42
N LYS A 328 -21.20 4.61 44.14
CA LYS A 328 -21.70 6.00 44.25
C LYS A 328 -22.08 6.61 42.89
N ILE A 329 -22.39 5.77 41.91
CA ILE A 329 -22.88 6.17 40.60
C ILE A 329 -24.39 5.98 40.57
N LYS A 330 -25.11 7.01 40.08
CA LYS A 330 -26.47 6.86 39.57
C LYS A 330 -26.38 6.26 38.18
N TYR A 331 -26.91 5.05 38.04
CA TYR A 331 -26.87 4.28 36.81
C TYR A 331 -28.05 4.61 35.91
N ASP A 332 -27.80 4.62 34.62
CA ASP A 332 -28.86 4.63 33.63
C ASP A 332 -29.35 3.20 33.37
N THR A 333 -30.62 2.93 33.68
CA THR A 333 -31.23 1.59 33.54
C THR A 333 -32.22 1.52 32.38
N HIS A 334 -32.33 2.55 31.54
CA HIS A 334 -33.28 2.51 30.43
C HIS A 334 -32.87 1.44 29.39
N GLU A 335 -33.85 1.03 28.58
CA GLU A 335 -33.64 0.12 27.46
C GLU A 335 -33.79 0.91 26.17
N ALA A 336 -32.69 1.13 25.45
CA ALA A 336 -32.71 1.89 24.20
C ALA A 336 -33.19 0.98 23.06
N LEU A 337 -34.19 1.42 22.30
CA LEU A 337 -34.80 0.64 21.23
C LEU A 337 -34.07 0.88 19.91
N VAL A 338 -33.73 -0.20 19.22
CA VAL A 338 -33.03 -0.17 17.94
C VAL A 338 -33.83 -0.96 16.92
N LYS A 339 -34.13 -0.32 15.80
CA LYS A 339 -34.80 -0.92 14.66
C LYS A 339 -33.78 -1.17 13.56
N VAL A 340 -33.70 -2.39 13.06
CA VAL A 340 -32.85 -2.74 11.92
C VAL A 340 -33.73 -3.22 10.77
N MET A 341 -33.75 -2.47 9.68
CA MET A 341 -34.41 -2.86 8.45
C MET A 341 -33.40 -3.51 7.52
N VAL A 342 -33.69 -4.74 7.11
CA VAL A 342 -32.84 -5.53 6.24
C VAL A 342 -33.52 -5.70 4.90
N THR A 343 -32.89 -5.20 3.85
CA THR A 343 -33.31 -5.34 2.45
C THR A 343 -32.32 -6.22 1.70
N LYS A 344 -32.79 -6.93 0.68
CA LYS A 344 -31.94 -7.68 -0.22
C LYS A 344 -31.66 -6.84 -1.45
N GLU A 345 -30.40 -6.46 -1.59
CA GLU A 345 -29.88 -5.68 -2.71
C GLU A 345 -28.82 -6.54 -3.40
N ASP A 346 -29.03 -6.81 -4.70
CA ASP A 346 -28.10 -7.58 -5.55
C ASP A 346 -27.63 -8.92 -4.95
N GLY A 347 -28.55 -9.61 -4.25
CA GLY A 347 -28.30 -10.93 -3.67
C GLY A 347 -27.72 -10.92 -2.25
N SER A 348 -27.38 -9.75 -1.71
CA SER A 348 -26.84 -9.56 -0.35
C SER A 348 -27.81 -8.82 0.57
N PHE A 349 -27.73 -9.07 1.88
CA PHE A 349 -28.56 -8.40 2.88
C PHE A 349 -27.90 -7.11 3.35
N VAL A 350 -28.57 -5.98 3.12
CA VAL A 350 -28.15 -4.64 3.56
C VAL A 350 -28.98 -4.24 4.76
N ALA A 351 -28.33 -3.83 5.84
CA ALA A 351 -28.99 -3.41 7.08
C ALA A 351 -28.98 -1.89 7.24
N ARG A 352 -30.13 -1.33 7.64
CA ARG A 352 -30.33 0.07 8.04
C ARG A 352 -30.86 0.17 9.46
N VAL A 353 -30.09 0.80 10.33
CA VAL A 353 -30.30 0.96 11.77
C VAL A 353 -30.94 2.33 11.99
N GLU A 354 -32.05 2.32 12.71
CA GLU A 354 -32.74 3.50 13.21
C GLU A 354 -32.83 3.40 14.73
N TYR A 355 -32.55 4.50 15.42
CA TYR A 355 -32.70 4.63 16.87
C TYR A 355 -33.99 5.38 17.18
N ASP A 356 -34.61 5.12 18.32
CA ASP A 356 -35.72 5.92 18.81
C ASP A 356 -35.23 7.36 19.08
N PRO A 357 -35.92 8.41 18.59
CA PRO A 357 -35.54 9.80 18.86
C PRO A 357 -35.39 10.15 20.34
N LYS A 358 -36.02 9.40 21.26
CA LYS A 358 -35.85 9.61 22.70
C LYS A 358 -34.49 9.15 23.23
N ASP A 359 -33.77 8.32 22.47
CA ASP A 359 -32.53 7.65 22.89
C ASP A 359 -31.26 8.40 22.43
N TYR A 360 -31.40 9.57 21.77
CA TYR A 360 -30.29 10.45 21.39
C TYR A 360 -30.65 11.95 21.50
N PRO A 361 -29.66 12.87 21.59
CA PRO A 361 -29.90 14.31 21.65
C PRO A 361 -30.62 14.87 20.41
N ASP A 362 -31.54 15.82 20.59
CA ASP A 362 -32.31 16.45 19.50
C ASP A 362 -31.41 17.11 18.42
N ASP A 363 -30.19 17.50 18.77
CA ASP A 363 -29.20 18.14 17.90
C ASP A 363 -28.14 17.18 17.33
N ALA A 364 -28.28 15.87 17.56
CA ALA A 364 -27.35 14.88 17.02
C ALA A 364 -27.36 14.87 15.48
N SER A 365 -26.17 14.90 14.89
CA SER A 365 -26.02 14.71 13.45
C SER A 365 -26.46 13.30 13.05
N GLU A 366 -26.80 13.07 11.77
CA GLU A 366 -27.14 11.71 11.29
C GLU A 366 -26.03 10.69 11.57
N GLU A 367 -24.77 11.14 11.59
CA GLU A 367 -23.61 10.30 11.88
C GLU A 367 -23.46 10.02 13.38
N ASP A 368 -24.05 10.83 14.26
CA ASP A 368 -23.98 10.71 15.72
C ASP A 368 -25.22 10.03 16.32
N LYS A 369 -26.24 9.72 15.53
CA LYS A 369 -27.41 8.97 16.04
C LYS A 369 -26.98 7.59 16.55
N ALA A 370 -27.28 7.34 17.81
CA ALA A 370 -26.91 6.14 18.55
C ALA A 370 -27.77 6.00 19.82
N ALA A 371 -27.62 4.93 20.58
CA ALA A 371 -28.23 4.84 21.92
C ALA A 371 -27.36 5.54 22.98
N TYR A 372 -27.87 6.57 23.64
CA TYR A 372 -27.16 7.35 24.66
C TYR A 372 -27.51 6.93 26.08
N PHE A 373 -26.50 6.64 26.90
CA PHE A 373 -26.62 6.28 28.31
C PHE A 373 -25.98 7.33 29.21
N TYR A 374 -26.70 7.81 30.23
CA TYR A 374 -26.28 8.92 31.07
C TYR A 374 -26.11 8.51 32.54
N ASN A 375 -24.87 8.23 32.93
CA ASN A 375 -24.51 7.89 34.30
C ASN A 375 -23.98 9.13 35.03
N THR A 376 -24.22 9.24 36.34
CA THR A 376 -23.76 10.38 37.14
C THR A 376 -23.06 9.92 38.40
N TYR A 377 -21.80 10.29 38.58
CA TYR A 377 -21.11 10.10 39.85
C TYR A 377 -21.59 11.14 40.88
N GLY A 378 -21.98 10.69 42.07
CA GLY A 378 -22.50 11.56 43.12
C GLY A 378 -21.92 11.20 44.48
N VAL A 379 -21.13 12.10 45.06
CA VAL A 379 -20.76 12.01 46.48
C VAL A 379 -22.03 12.31 47.29
N GLN A 380 -22.60 11.31 47.95
CA GLN A 380 -23.60 11.55 49.00
C GLN A 380 -22.92 12.28 50.16
N GLY A 381 -23.00 13.60 50.17
CA GLY A 381 -22.74 14.41 51.35
C GLY A 381 -23.99 14.44 52.21
N THR A 382 -23.98 13.75 53.36
CA THR A 382 -24.86 14.14 54.47
C THR A 382 -24.41 15.52 54.92
N TYR A 383 -25.22 16.55 54.67
CA TYR A 383 -25.15 17.78 55.45
C TYR A 383 -25.68 17.44 56.85
N GLN A 384 -24.80 17.45 57.85
CA GLN A 384 -25.20 17.56 59.26
C GLN A 384 -25.45 19.03 59.61
#